data_AF-A0A2S8NQN2-F1
#
_entry.id   AF-A0A2S8NQN2-F1
#
_cell.length_a   1.000
_cell.length_b   1.000
_cell.length_c   1.000
_cell.angle_alpha   90.00
_cell.angle_beta   90.00
_cell.angle_gamma   90.00
#
_symmetry.space_group_name_H-M   'P 1'
#
loop_
_entity.id
_entity.type
_entity.pdbx_description
1 polymer ?
#
loop_
_entity_poly.entity_id
_entity_poly.type
_entity_poly.pdbx_seq_one_letter_code
_entity_poly.pdbx_strand_id
1 'polypeptide(L)'
;MIAKGVVAASAGNHSKGVSFAANLLKVPATIVMTQTAPISKINATRNYGVEVILHGDFFDDANKKALEIAKAEDKFFVHAFNDIDVISGQGTIGIEIFEEL
;
A
#
# COMPACT_ATOMS: atom_id res chain seq x y z
N MET A 1 -0.25 16.73 -3.75
CA MET A 1 0.79 16.81 -2.70
C MET A 1 1.22 15.40 -2.29
N ILE A 2 2.17 14.78 -3.01
CA ILE A 2 2.76 13.47 -2.62
C ILE A 2 4.30 13.55 -2.66
N ALA A 3 4.86 14.76 -2.55
CA ALA A 3 6.30 14.97 -2.70
C ALA A 3 7.14 14.21 -1.65
N LYS A 4 6.54 13.86 -0.50
CA LYS A 4 7.18 13.12 0.59
C LYS A 4 7.01 11.60 0.50
N GLY A 5 6.23 11.11 -0.47
CA GLY A 5 5.97 9.68 -0.65
C GLY A 5 4.69 9.18 0.01
N VAL A 6 4.49 7.87 -0.09
CA VAL A 6 3.32 7.15 0.43
C VAL A 6 3.73 6.05 1.41
N VAL A 7 2.81 5.67 2.28
CA VAL A 7 2.96 4.52 3.17
C VAL A 7 1.68 3.71 3.25
N ALA A 8 1.78 2.39 3.32
CA ALA A 8 0.64 1.49 3.48
C ALA A 8 1.02 0.27 4.34
N ALA A 9 0.02 -0.37 4.95
CA ALA A 9 0.21 -1.65 5.64
C ALA A 9 -0.47 -2.77 4.86
N SER A 10 0.30 -3.78 4.44
CA SER A 10 -0.21 -4.97 3.75
C SER A 10 0.93 -5.94 3.40
N ALA A 11 0.68 -7.24 3.54
CA ALA A 11 1.51 -8.30 2.92
C ALA A 11 0.82 -8.95 1.70
N GLY A 12 -0.31 -8.43 1.23
CA GLY A 12 -1.17 -9.01 0.20
C GLY A 12 -1.26 -8.22 -1.11
N ASN A 13 -2.45 -8.17 -1.71
CA ASN A 13 -2.66 -7.52 -3.00
C ASN A 13 -2.53 -5.99 -2.92
N HIS A 14 -2.96 -5.39 -1.79
CA HIS A 14 -2.84 -3.95 -1.58
C HIS A 14 -1.38 -3.47 -1.68
N SER A 15 -0.44 -4.21 -1.08
CA SER A 15 0.97 -3.84 -1.18
C SER A 15 1.50 -3.93 -2.60
N LYS A 16 1.07 -4.91 -3.40
CA LYS A 16 1.45 -4.99 -4.82
C LYS A 16 0.89 -3.81 -5.62
N GLY A 17 -0.39 -3.48 -5.41
CA GLY A 17 -1.04 -2.35 -6.10
C GLY A 17 -0.36 -1.02 -5.77
N VAL A 18 -0.16 -0.72 -4.49
CA VAL A 18 0.54 0.50 -4.04
C VAL A 18 1.97 0.53 -4.56
N SER A 19 2.71 -0.59 -4.47
CA SER A 19 4.11 -0.61 -4.91
C SER A 19 4.26 -0.43 -6.41
N PHE A 20 3.38 -1.05 -7.20
CA PHE A 20 3.33 -0.87 -8.65
C PHE A 20 3.02 0.58 -9.01
N ALA A 21 1.98 1.17 -8.42
CA ALA A 21 1.59 2.55 -8.69
C ALA A 21 2.70 3.54 -8.28
N ALA A 22 3.32 3.33 -7.13
CA ALA A 22 4.43 4.16 -6.65
C ALA A 22 5.64 4.10 -7.59
N ASN A 23 6.01 2.90 -8.06
CA ASN A 23 7.08 2.73 -9.03
C ASN A 23 6.76 3.45 -10.35
N LEU A 24 5.56 3.23 -10.90
CA LEU A 24 5.09 3.86 -12.13
C LEU A 24 5.13 5.39 -12.06
N LEU A 25 4.70 5.95 -10.92
CA LEU A 25 4.65 7.39 -10.69
C LEU A 25 5.97 7.98 -10.17
N LYS A 26 7.00 7.15 -9.95
CA LYS A 26 8.30 7.53 -9.37
C LYS A 26 8.16 8.23 -8.00
N VAL A 27 7.23 7.76 -7.19
CA VAL A 27 6.97 8.26 -5.84
C VAL A 27 7.57 7.30 -4.81
N PRO A 28 8.31 7.79 -3.79
CA PRO A 28 8.80 6.92 -2.72
C PRO A 28 7.63 6.22 -2.00
N ALA A 29 7.76 4.92 -1.75
CA ALA A 29 6.75 4.15 -1.03
C ALA A 29 7.38 3.27 0.05
N THR A 30 6.69 3.22 1.19
CA THR A 30 7.02 2.34 2.31
C THR A 30 5.84 1.38 2.56
N ILE A 31 6.10 0.08 2.55
CA ILE A 31 5.11 -0.94 2.87
C ILE A 31 5.46 -1.57 4.23
N VAL A 32 4.54 -1.50 5.17
CA VAL A 32 4.68 -2.16 6.47
C VAL A 32 3.98 -3.51 6.43
N MET A 33 4.70 -4.56 6.84
CA MET A 33 4.20 -5.93 6.95
C MET A 33 4.45 -6.47 8.36
N THR A 34 3.73 -7.52 8.75
CA THR A 34 4.06 -8.26 9.97
C THR A 34 5.42 -8.95 9.83
N GLN A 35 6.11 -9.19 10.95
CA GLN A 35 7.36 -9.97 10.97
C GLN A 35 7.15 -11.42 10.53
N THR A 36 5.94 -11.93 10.70
CA THR A 36 5.49 -13.27 10.32
C THR A 36 5.09 -13.39 8.84
N ALA A 37 5.17 -12.29 8.06
CA ALA A 37 4.80 -12.31 6.66
C ALA A 37 5.68 -13.31 5.87
N PRO A 38 5.08 -14.17 5.02
CA PRO A 38 5.85 -15.10 4.19
C PRO A 38 6.93 -14.40 3.36
N ILE A 39 8.15 -14.96 3.34
CA ILE A 39 9.32 -14.41 2.62
C ILE A 39 8.99 -14.15 1.14
N SER A 40 8.20 -15.03 0.52
CA SER A 40 7.76 -14.87 -0.88
C SER A 40 6.97 -13.57 -1.10
N LYS A 41 6.13 -13.15 -0.14
CA LYS A 41 5.35 -11.91 -0.19
C LYS A 41 6.21 -10.68 0.07
N ILE A 42 7.17 -10.78 1.00
CA ILE A 42 8.16 -9.73 1.28
C ILE A 42 8.99 -9.45 0.03
N ASN A 43 9.57 -10.50 -0.56
CA ASN A 43 10.43 -10.38 -1.75
C ASN A 43 9.64 -9.89 -2.97
N ALA A 44 8.42 -10.41 -3.18
CA ALA A 44 7.56 -9.92 -4.27
C ALA A 44 7.30 -8.41 -4.17
N THR A 45 7.14 -7.87 -2.96
CA THR A 45 6.94 -6.43 -2.75
C THR A 45 8.24 -5.65 -2.93
N ARG A 46 9.37 -6.12 -2.37
CA ARG A 46 10.69 -5.49 -2.58
C ARG A 46 11.09 -5.41 -4.05
N ASN A 47 10.68 -6.38 -4.88
CA ASN A 47 10.97 -6.39 -6.31
C ASN A 47 10.34 -5.21 -7.08
N TYR A 48 9.35 -4.51 -6.52
CA TYR A 48 8.84 -3.26 -7.08
C TYR A 48 9.75 -2.05 -6.76
N GLY A 49 10.85 -2.22 -6.03
CA GLY A 49 11.79 -1.14 -5.69
C GLY A 49 11.30 -0.24 -4.56
N VAL A 50 10.36 -0.70 -3.73
CA VAL A 50 9.84 0.04 -2.58
C VAL A 50 10.50 -0.41 -1.28
N GLU A 51 10.44 0.44 -0.26
CA GLU A 51 10.87 0.08 1.09
C GLU A 51 9.87 -0.88 1.74
N VAL A 52 10.37 -1.92 2.42
CA VAL A 52 9.53 -2.84 3.19
C VAL A 52 10.03 -2.89 4.64
N ILE A 53 9.16 -2.50 5.56
CA ILE A 53 9.38 -2.55 7.01
C ILE A 53 8.60 -3.72 7.59
N LEU A 54 9.28 -4.56 8.38
CA LEU A 54 8.65 -5.65 9.12
C LEU A 54 8.43 -5.18 10.56
N HIS A 55 7.18 -5.20 11.02
CA HIS A 55 6.83 -4.74 12.36
C HIS A 55 5.62 -5.48 12.92
N GLY A 56 5.74 -5.90 14.18
CA GLY A 56 4.69 -6.57 14.93
C GLY A 56 4.35 -7.96 14.44
N ASP A 57 3.41 -8.59 15.15
CA ASP A 57 3.03 -9.99 14.92
C ASP A 57 1.66 -10.08 14.22
N PHE A 58 0.82 -9.06 14.42
CA PHE A 58 -0.50 -8.94 13.82
C PHE A 58 -0.59 -7.76 12.86
N PHE A 59 -1.60 -7.80 11.99
CA PHE A 59 -1.85 -6.73 11.03
C PHE A 59 -2.01 -5.37 11.71
N ASP A 60 -2.71 -5.31 12.85
CA ASP A 60 -2.96 -4.06 13.57
C ASP A 60 -1.67 -3.39 14.04
N ASP A 61 -0.64 -4.16 14.41
CA ASP A 61 0.67 -3.63 14.77
C ASP A 61 1.35 -2.97 13.56
N ALA A 62 1.35 -3.67 12.43
CA ALA A 62 1.90 -3.15 11.17
C ALA A 62 1.14 -1.91 10.69
N ASN A 63 -0.19 -1.91 10.81
CA ASN A 63 -1.03 -0.77 10.47
C ASN A 63 -0.77 0.45 11.38
N LYS A 64 -0.69 0.23 12.68
CA LYS A 64 -0.33 1.28 13.63
C LYS A 64 1.04 1.87 13.31
N LYS A 65 2.03 1.03 12.99
CA LYS A 65 3.36 1.49 12.59
C LYS A 65 3.34 2.28 11.29
N ALA A 66 2.54 1.87 10.30
CA ALA A 66 2.37 2.62 9.05
C ALA A 66 1.77 4.02 9.30
N LEU A 67 0.78 4.13 10.19
CA LEU A 67 0.20 5.41 10.59
C LEU A 67 1.19 6.30 11.36
N GLU A 68 2.02 5.72 12.23
CA GLU A 68 3.11 6.43 12.91
C GLU A 68 4.12 6.99 11.92
N ILE A 69 4.54 6.21 10.92
CA ILE A 69 5.44 6.65 9.84
C ILE A 69 4.78 7.76 9.03
N ALA A 70 3.51 7.58 8.64
CA ALA A 70 2.76 8.58 7.89
C ALA A 70 2.81 9.94 8.60
N LYS A 71 2.53 9.95 9.91
CA LYS A 71 2.54 11.15 10.73
C LYS A 71 3.94 11.73 10.94
N ALA A 72 4.93 10.88 11.23
CA ALA A 72 6.28 11.33 11.55
C ALA A 72 7.04 11.88 10.33
N GLU A 73 6.81 11.29 9.16
CA GLU A 73 7.50 11.63 7.91
C GLU A 73 6.65 12.50 6.98
N ASP A 74 5.42 12.83 7.39
CA ASP A 74 4.43 13.57 6.58
C ASP A 74 4.21 12.90 5.21
N LYS A 75 4.09 11.57 5.24
CA LYS A 75 3.75 10.71 4.10
C LYS A 75 2.25 10.50 4.03
N PHE A 76 1.73 10.35 2.82
CA PHE A 76 0.32 10.02 2.63
C PHE A 76 0.06 8.53 2.95
N PHE A 77 -0.85 8.26 3.86
CA PHE A 77 -1.25 6.89 4.19
C PHE A 77 -2.30 6.39 3.19
N VAL A 78 -1.96 5.36 2.42
CA VAL A 78 -2.88 4.76 1.43
C VAL A 78 -3.67 3.64 2.10
N HIS A 79 -4.90 3.95 2.52
CA HIS A 79 -5.80 2.95 3.08
C HIS A 79 -6.16 1.89 2.03
N ALA A 80 -6.35 0.64 2.46
CA ALA A 80 -6.67 -0.46 1.54
C ALA A 80 -8.09 -0.44 0.94
N PHE A 81 -9.01 0.38 1.47
CA PHE A 81 -10.43 0.35 1.07
C PHE A 81 -11.26 1.52 1.61
N ASN A 82 -11.00 1.99 2.84
CA ASN A 82 -11.79 3.04 3.49
C ASN A 82 -11.28 4.44 3.15
N ASP A 83 -11.21 4.71 1.85
CA ASP A 83 -10.78 5.99 1.28
C ASP A 83 -11.57 6.24 0.00
N ILE A 84 -12.05 7.47 -0.19
CA ILE A 84 -12.96 7.78 -1.31
C ILE A 84 -12.30 7.57 -2.67
N ASP A 85 -11.01 7.89 -2.80
CA ASP A 85 -10.29 7.73 -4.06
C ASP A 85 -10.06 6.25 -4.36
N VAL A 86 -9.79 5.45 -3.32
CA VAL A 86 -9.69 3.99 -3.44
C VAL A 86 -11.03 3.39 -3.86
N ILE A 87 -12.14 3.80 -3.24
CA ILE A 87 -13.49 3.34 -3.58
C ILE A 87 -13.83 3.70 -5.02
N SER A 88 -13.62 4.96 -5.42
CA SER A 88 -13.86 5.42 -6.79
C SER A 88 -13.01 4.65 -7.81
N GLY A 89 -11.75 4.37 -7.48
CA GLY A 89 -10.88 3.54 -8.33
C GLY A 89 -11.40 2.12 -8.52
N GLN A 90 -11.97 1.48 -7.49
CA GLN A 90 -12.55 0.14 -7.65
C GLN A 90 -13.85 0.17 -8.46
N GLY A 91 -14.59 1.29 -8.39
CA GLY A 91 -15.84 1.49 -9.11
C GLY A 91 -15.71 1.50 -10.63
N THR A 92 -14.51 1.73 -11.19
CA THR A 92 -14.29 1.72 -12.64
C THR A 92 -14.62 0.37 -13.27
N ILE A 93 -14.39 -0.73 -12.53
CA ILE A 93 -14.78 -2.09 -12.98
C ILE A 93 -16.29 -2.17 -13.22
N GLY A 94 -17.10 -1.49 -12.41
CA GLY A 94 -18.56 -1.46 -12.61
C GLY A 94 -18.97 -0.73 -13.89
N ILE A 95 -18.21 0.30 -14.28
CA ILE A 95 -18.40 1.02 -15.53
C ILE A 95 -18.04 0.11 -16.71
N GLU A 96 -16.87 -0.54 -16.65
CA GLU A 96 -16.41 -1.48 -17.69
C GLU A 96 -17.40 -2.62 -17.91
N ILE A 97 -17.90 -3.24 -16.83
CA ILE A 97 -18.93 -4.30 -16.93
C ILE A 97 -20.20 -3.77 -17.60
N PHE A 98 -20.65 -2.57 -17.24
CA PHE A 98 -21.87 -1.99 -17.81
C PHE A 98 -21.72 -1.67 -19.30
N GLU A 99 -20.52 -1.27 -19.73
CA GLU A 99 -20.21 -0.94 -21.13
C GLU A 99 -20.02 -2.18 -22.01
N GLU A 100 -19.59 -3.32 -21.44
CA GLU A 100 -19.36 -4.59 -22.15
C GLU A 100 -20.56 -5.57 -22.11
N LEU A 101 -21.67 -5.18 -21.47
CA LEU A 101 -22.96 -5.92 -21.49
C LEU A 101 -23.73 -5.69 -22.79
#